data_AF-A0AAD8YB08-F1
#
_entry.id   AF-A0AAD8YB08-F1
#
_cell.length_a   1.000
_cell.length_b   1.000
_cell.length_c   1.000
_cell.angle_alpha   90.00
_cell.angle_beta   90.00
_cell.angle_gamma   90.00
#
_symmetry.space_group_name_H-M   'P 1'
#
loop_
_entity.id
_entity.type
_entity.pdbx_description
1 polymer ?
#
loop_
_entity_poly.entity_id
_entity_poly.type
_entity_poly.pdbx_seq_one_letter_code
_entity_poly.pdbx_strand_id
1 'polypeptide(L)'
;MLLSALTITILAAAANDAAAFAFVPSGVVSNKESALYGTKVGIFFGTSTGSTQEAADIIAEEFGDDVASSPIEIDEIQGSVAAEFSKYDALVVGTPTWNTGADVERSGTGWDEIYYGEMADLNIAGKKVAVFGLGDSVSYSENYADASGELYDVFESLGCSMLGATSTDGYLHEASKAIRGDKFCGLLLDEVNQEELTGERVKNWVAALIGEGLLSGAGTAAPAVSVQSPAPVPQNIETEVSVVEPVAVTQAEEQEEGFLGHYNSLTDKTWWVGNNGRSSFVTNGPPEMHSTLTKTNTRISP
;
A
#
# COMPACT_ATOMS: atom_id res chain seq x y z
N MET A 1 -22.71 69.99 -42.90
CA MET A 1 -21.85 70.17 -44.09
C MET A 1 -20.47 70.60 -43.62
N LEU A 2 -19.41 70.12 -44.26
CA LEU A 2 -17.97 70.47 -44.14
C LEU A 2 -17.44 70.82 -42.73
N LEU A 3 -16.63 69.95 -42.13
CA LEU A 3 -15.16 69.91 -42.29
C LEU A 3 -14.44 71.19 -41.82
N SER A 4 -13.69 71.04 -40.73
CA SER A 4 -12.46 71.78 -40.48
C SER A 4 -11.39 70.75 -40.12
N ALA A 5 -10.25 70.80 -40.80
CA ALA A 5 -9.08 69.96 -40.52
C ALA A 5 -7.93 70.87 -40.14
N LEU A 6 -7.15 70.49 -39.11
CA LEU A 6 -5.92 71.17 -38.77
C LEU A 6 -4.81 70.16 -38.54
N THR A 7 -3.70 70.36 -39.23
CA THR A 7 -2.51 69.50 -39.21
C THR A 7 -1.72 69.67 -37.91
N ILE A 8 -1.31 68.57 -37.30
CA ILE A 8 -0.28 68.56 -36.25
C ILE A 8 1.08 68.34 -36.93
N THR A 9 2.03 69.26 -36.70
CA THR A 9 3.40 69.16 -37.22
C THR A 9 4.36 68.78 -36.08
N ILE A 10 5.30 67.90 -36.40
CA ILE A 10 6.25 67.29 -35.46
C ILE A 10 7.52 68.14 -35.35
N LEU A 11 8.05 68.36 -34.14
CA LEU A 11 9.49 68.24 -33.90
C LEU A 11 9.82 67.92 -32.44
N ALA A 12 11.01 67.32 -32.23
CA ALA A 12 11.46 66.76 -30.96
C ALA A 12 12.49 67.66 -30.25
N ALA A 13 12.73 67.37 -28.97
CA ALA A 13 14.07 67.33 -28.38
C ALA A 13 14.07 66.42 -27.14
N ALA A 14 15.23 65.87 -26.78
CA ALA A 14 15.37 64.92 -25.68
C ALA A 14 16.03 65.55 -24.44
N ALA A 15 15.82 64.92 -23.28
CA ALA A 15 16.74 64.96 -22.15
C ALA A 15 16.77 63.55 -21.53
N ASN A 16 17.96 63.03 -21.25
CA ASN A 16 18.12 61.79 -20.49
C ASN A 16 17.75 62.05 -19.01
N ASP A 17 17.24 61.02 -18.35
CA ASP A 17 17.69 60.72 -16.99
C ASP A 17 17.97 59.22 -16.87
N ALA A 18 18.97 58.85 -16.05
CA ALA A 18 19.62 57.54 -16.11
C ALA A 18 19.63 56.84 -14.74
N ALA A 19 18.49 56.23 -14.39
CA ALA A 19 18.39 55.29 -13.28
C ALA A 19 18.59 53.85 -13.81
N ALA A 20 19.63 53.16 -13.33
CA ALA A 20 19.97 51.83 -13.82
C ALA A 20 18.99 50.75 -13.31
N PHE A 21 18.35 50.03 -14.23
CA PHE A 21 17.74 48.74 -13.93
C PHE A 21 18.85 47.72 -13.63
N ALA A 22 19.15 47.52 -12.35
CA ALA A 22 19.94 46.39 -11.92
C ALA A 22 19.13 45.10 -12.18
N PHE A 23 19.59 44.29 -13.14
CA PHE A 23 19.08 42.95 -13.35
C PHE A 23 19.41 42.11 -12.11
N VAL A 24 18.43 41.95 -11.21
CA VAL A 24 18.50 40.96 -10.14
C VAL A 24 18.29 39.60 -10.80
N PRO A 25 19.29 38.70 -10.81
CA PRO A 25 19.04 37.32 -11.24
C PRO A 25 18.07 36.71 -10.24
N SER A 26 16.91 36.22 -10.70
CA SER A 26 15.97 35.50 -9.85
C SER A 26 16.71 34.36 -9.15
N GLY A 27 16.79 34.43 -7.83
CA GLY A 27 17.41 33.40 -7.01
C GLY A 27 16.73 32.05 -7.23
N VAL A 28 17.51 30.98 -7.04
CA VAL A 28 17.09 29.58 -7.25
C VAL A 28 15.71 29.33 -6.63
N VAL A 29 14.69 29.21 -7.47
CA VAL A 29 13.42 28.59 -7.08
C VAL A 29 13.75 27.13 -6.76
N SER A 30 13.30 26.65 -5.60
CA SER A 30 13.64 25.30 -5.14
C SER A 30 13.06 24.26 -6.09
N ASN A 31 13.90 23.41 -6.68
CA ASN A 31 13.49 22.26 -7.52
C ASN A 31 12.81 21.17 -6.68
N LYS A 32 11.63 21.48 -6.12
CA LYS A 32 10.73 20.52 -5.45
C LYS A 32 9.40 20.38 -6.17
N GLU A 33 8.80 21.47 -6.63
CA GLU A 33 7.53 21.44 -7.38
C GLU A 33 7.70 20.74 -8.74
N SER A 34 8.79 21.03 -9.44
CA SER A 34 9.15 20.42 -10.73
C SER A 34 9.55 18.93 -10.66
N ALA A 35 9.59 18.33 -9.47
CA ALA A 35 9.92 16.92 -9.26
C ALA A 35 8.69 16.04 -8.93
N LEU A 36 7.51 16.63 -8.72
CA LEU A 36 6.27 15.92 -8.39
C LEU A 36 5.50 15.45 -9.63
N TYR A 37 5.61 16.16 -10.75
CA TYR A 37 4.89 15.90 -12.01
C TYR A 37 5.67 14.98 -12.99
N GLY A 38 6.62 14.19 -12.48
CA GLY A 38 7.39 13.23 -13.28
C GLY A 38 7.13 11.77 -12.93
N THR A 39 6.40 11.49 -11.85
CA THR A 39 6.20 10.15 -11.30
C THR A 39 4.87 9.57 -11.78
N LYS A 40 4.92 8.41 -12.45
CA LYS A 40 3.73 7.74 -12.97
C LYS A 40 3.24 6.63 -12.02
N VAL A 41 1.96 6.70 -11.65
CA VAL A 41 1.28 5.68 -10.84
C VAL A 41 0.59 4.67 -11.77
N GLY A 42 0.81 3.38 -11.50
CA GLY A 42 0.08 2.29 -12.13
C GLY A 42 -0.97 1.72 -11.18
N ILE A 43 -2.23 1.74 -11.58
CA ILE A 43 -3.34 1.16 -10.81
C ILE A 43 -3.64 -0.23 -11.39
N PHE A 44 -3.57 -1.25 -10.54
CA PHE A 44 -3.79 -2.65 -10.92
C PHE A 44 -4.80 -3.28 -9.96
N PHE A 45 -5.77 -4.04 -10.45
CA PHE A 45 -6.78 -4.65 -9.60
C PHE A 45 -7.22 -6.02 -10.09
N GLY A 46 -7.71 -6.87 -9.18
CA GLY A 46 -8.52 -8.04 -9.53
C GLY A 46 -9.99 -7.74 -9.28
N THR A 47 -10.91 -8.31 -10.05
CA THR A 47 -12.35 -8.21 -9.78
C THR A 47 -13.09 -9.48 -10.18
N SER A 48 -14.32 -9.63 -9.70
CA SER A 48 -15.21 -10.74 -10.10
C SER A 48 -16.63 -10.27 -10.43
N THR A 49 -16.98 -9.04 -10.03
CA THR A 49 -18.33 -8.45 -10.13
C THR A 49 -18.35 -6.97 -10.50
N GLY A 50 -17.18 -6.34 -10.69
CA GLY A 50 -17.04 -4.93 -11.08
C GLY A 50 -16.64 -4.00 -9.93
N SER A 51 -17.04 -4.24 -8.68
CA SER A 51 -16.86 -3.27 -7.58
C SER A 51 -15.41 -2.84 -7.33
N THR A 52 -14.41 -3.74 -7.46
CA THR A 52 -12.99 -3.35 -7.33
C THR A 52 -12.51 -2.46 -8.48
N GLN A 53 -13.09 -2.62 -9.68
CA GLN A 53 -12.82 -1.76 -10.83
C GLN A 53 -13.42 -0.37 -10.60
N GLU A 54 -14.67 -0.28 -10.14
CA GLU A 54 -15.33 1.01 -9.86
C GLU A 54 -14.53 1.79 -8.80
N ALA A 55 -14.04 1.13 -7.75
CA ALA A 55 -13.11 1.72 -6.79
C ALA A 55 -11.76 2.13 -7.44
N ALA A 56 -11.21 1.32 -8.35
CA ALA A 56 -9.96 1.63 -9.06
C ALA A 56 -10.10 2.86 -9.97
N ASP A 57 -11.24 3.01 -10.65
CA ASP A 57 -11.56 4.14 -11.51
C ASP A 57 -11.72 5.43 -10.68
N ILE A 58 -12.39 5.39 -9.52
CA ILE A 58 -12.49 6.54 -8.60
C ILE A 58 -11.09 6.92 -8.04
N ILE A 59 -10.23 5.95 -7.75
CA ILE A 59 -8.83 6.20 -7.35
C ILE A 59 -8.06 6.88 -8.50
N ALA A 60 -8.27 6.44 -9.74
CA ALA A 60 -7.63 7.05 -10.91
C ALA A 60 -8.09 8.50 -11.13
N GLU A 61 -9.39 8.78 -11.02
CA GLU A 61 -9.95 10.13 -11.17
C GLU A 61 -9.42 11.12 -10.12
N GLU A 62 -9.26 10.71 -8.86
CA GLU A 62 -8.74 11.58 -7.79
C GLU A 62 -7.20 11.79 -7.87
N PHE A 63 -6.44 10.84 -8.45
CA PHE A 63 -5.04 11.09 -8.83
C PHE A 63 -4.92 11.99 -10.09
N GLY A 64 -5.82 11.81 -11.05
CA GLY A 64 -5.87 12.52 -12.34
C GLY A 64 -4.98 11.94 -13.44
N ASP A 65 -5.42 12.10 -14.69
CA ASP A 65 -4.82 11.55 -15.93
C ASP A 65 -3.32 11.84 -16.14
N ASP A 66 -2.83 12.96 -15.61
CA ASP A 66 -1.42 13.36 -15.69
C ASP A 66 -0.50 12.52 -14.76
N VAL A 67 -1.08 11.85 -13.75
CA VAL A 67 -0.36 11.14 -12.67
C VAL A 67 -0.63 9.64 -12.73
N ALA A 68 -1.90 9.23 -12.76
CA ALA A 68 -2.30 7.83 -12.89
C ALA A 68 -2.48 7.47 -14.38
N SER A 69 -2.07 6.25 -14.76
CA SER A 69 -2.66 5.61 -15.95
C SER A 69 -4.04 5.05 -15.60
N SER A 70 -4.88 4.86 -16.61
CA SER A 70 -6.12 4.07 -16.50
C SER A 70 -5.86 2.73 -15.79
N PRO A 71 -6.76 2.29 -14.88
CA PRO A 71 -6.63 1.02 -14.20
C PRO A 71 -6.51 -0.18 -15.15
N ILE A 72 -5.77 -1.20 -14.72
CA ILE A 72 -5.54 -2.44 -15.47
C ILE A 72 -6.04 -3.61 -14.62
N GLU A 73 -6.97 -4.40 -15.16
CA GLU A 73 -7.39 -5.65 -14.54
C GLU A 73 -6.26 -6.69 -14.66
N ILE A 74 -5.96 -7.37 -13.55
CA ILE A 74 -4.80 -8.25 -13.43
C ILE A 74 -4.94 -9.49 -14.34
N ASP A 75 -6.17 -10.01 -14.46
CA ASP A 75 -6.57 -11.12 -15.33
C ASP A 75 -6.53 -10.76 -16.84
N GLU A 76 -6.55 -9.47 -17.20
CA GLU A 76 -6.40 -9.03 -18.60
C GLU A 76 -4.93 -8.95 -19.06
N ILE A 77 -3.94 -9.01 -18.16
CA ILE A 77 -2.52 -8.81 -18.50
C ILE A 77 -2.00 -9.92 -19.43
N GLN A 78 -1.79 -9.57 -20.70
CA GLN A 78 -1.24 -10.48 -21.70
C GLN A 78 0.29 -10.50 -21.68
N GLY A 79 0.87 -11.31 -20.79
CA GLY A 79 2.32 -11.52 -20.71
C GLY A 79 2.84 -11.55 -19.29
N SER A 80 3.94 -10.85 -19.02
CA SER A 80 4.56 -10.82 -17.68
C SER A 80 4.08 -9.61 -16.89
N VAL A 81 3.51 -9.86 -15.71
CA VAL A 81 3.08 -8.81 -14.76
C VAL A 81 4.27 -7.95 -14.33
N ALA A 82 5.46 -8.54 -14.18
CA ALA A 82 6.71 -7.83 -13.92
C ALA A 82 7.02 -6.74 -14.97
N ALA A 83 6.73 -7.01 -16.25
CA ALA A 83 6.96 -6.06 -17.33
C ALA A 83 5.97 -4.89 -17.29
N GLU A 84 4.71 -5.13 -16.90
CA GLU A 84 3.72 -4.07 -16.67
C GLU A 84 4.08 -3.20 -15.48
N PHE A 85 4.39 -3.80 -14.32
CA PHE A 85 4.82 -3.08 -13.12
C PHE A 85 6.11 -2.27 -13.33
N SER A 86 6.97 -2.65 -14.28
CA SER A 86 8.20 -1.93 -14.60
C SER A 86 7.97 -0.55 -15.24
N LYS A 87 6.78 -0.29 -15.82
CA LYS A 87 6.42 0.96 -16.51
C LYS A 87 6.11 2.13 -15.57
N TYR A 88 6.01 1.86 -14.27
CA TYR A 88 5.49 2.77 -13.25
C TYR A 88 6.48 2.97 -12.11
N ASP A 89 6.58 4.18 -11.57
CA ASP A 89 7.45 4.49 -10.43
C ASP A 89 6.85 4.00 -9.10
N ALA A 90 5.51 4.02 -9.02
CA ALA A 90 4.72 3.57 -7.89
C ALA A 90 3.49 2.76 -8.36
N LEU A 91 3.02 1.83 -7.54
CA LEU A 91 1.83 1.03 -7.79
C LEU A 91 0.74 1.32 -6.76
N VAL A 92 -0.50 1.21 -7.19
CA VAL A 92 -1.68 1.09 -6.33
C VAL A 92 -2.35 -0.22 -6.71
N VAL A 93 -2.48 -1.15 -5.76
CA VAL A 93 -2.92 -2.53 -6.03
C VAL A 93 -4.20 -2.88 -5.27
N GLY A 94 -5.22 -3.36 -5.98
CA GLY A 94 -6.58 -3.57 -5.48
C GLY A 94 -7.04 -5.01 -5.53
N THR A 95 -7.69 -5.50 -4.47
CA THR A 95 -8.24 -6.87 -4.46
C THR A 95 -9.51 -7.01 -3.61
N PRO A 96 -10.53 -7.76 -4.08
CA PRO A 96 -11.68 -8.15 -3.26
C PRO A 96 -11.31 -9.31 -2.32
N THR A 97 -12.19 -9.63 -1.38
CA THR A 97 -12.18 -10.91 -0.66
C THR A 97 -13.48 -11.66 -0.95
N TRP A 98 -13.37 -12.83 -1.59
CA TRP A 98 -14.50 -13.66 -2.01
C TRP A 98 -14.56 -15.02 -1.29
N ASN A 99 -13.43 -15.73 -1.25
CA ASN A 99 -13.35 -17.03 -0.57
C ASN A 99 -13.10 -16.82 0.94
N THR A 100 -14.00 -16.08 1.58
CA THR A 100 -13.94 -15.71 3.00
C THR A 100 -13.87 -16.95 3.89
N GLY A 101 -12.93 -16.96 4.84
CA GLY A 101 -12.74 -18.07 5.78
C GLY A 101 -12.24 -19.37 5.14
N ALA A 102 -12.09 -19.41 3.81
CA ALA A 102 -11.33 -20.43 3.10
C ALA A 102 -9.84 -20.29 3.42
N ASP A 103 -9.06 -21.24 2.91
CA ASP A 103 -7.70 -21.48 3.33
C ASP A 103 -6.69 -20.74 2.43
N VAL A 104 -6.78 -20.91 1.12
CA VAL A 104 -6.01 -20.19 0.09
C VAL A 104 -6.94 -19.48 -0.89
N GLU A 105 -6.40 -18.81 -1.90
CA GLU A 105 -7.14 -18.26 -3.06
C GLU A 105 -8.28 -17.29 -2.65
N ARG A 106 -8.00 -16.36 -1.71
CA ARG A 106 -9.05 -15.51 -1.11
C ARG A 106 -9.61 -14.45 -2.04
N SER A 107 -8.88 -14.03 -3.07
CA SER A 107 -9.38 -12.98 -3.96
C SER A 107 -10.43 -13.49 -4.95
N GLY A 108 -10.28 -14.72 -5.46
CA GLY A 108 -11.07 -15.21 -6.58
C GLY A 108 -10.72 -14.52 -7.91
N THR A 109 -9.46 -14.10 -8.07
CA THR A 109 -8.94 -13.30 -9.20
C THR A 109 -7.50 -13.71 -9.55
N GLY A 110 -6.96 -13.26 -10.67
CA GLY A 110 -5.60 -13.56 -11.13
C GLY A 110 -4.47 -13.16 -10.16
N TRP A 111 -4.75 -12.35 -9.13
CA TRP A 111 -3.84 -12.18 -8.00
C TRP A 111 -3.48 -13.52 -7.33
N ASP A 112 -4.42 -14.44 -7.21
CA ASP A 112 -4.18 -15.76 -6.61
C ASP A 112 -3.20 -16.58 -7.48
N GLU A 113 -3.30 -16.52 -8.82
CA GLU A 113 -2.33 -17.17 -9.71
C GLU A 113 -0.93 -16.53 -9.60
N ILE A 114 -0.86 -15.20 -9.52
CA ILE A 114 0.40 -14.45 -9.34
C ILE A 114 1.06 -14.77 -7.99
N TYR A 115 0.28 -14.96 -6.93
CA TYR A 115 0.78 -15.31 -5.60
C TYR A 115 1.54 -16.64 -5.61
N TYR A 116 0.98 -17.67 -6.23
CA TYR A 116 1.57 -19.01 -6.21
C TYR A 116 2.50 -19.31 -7.40
N GLY A 117 2.37 -18.56 -8.51
CA GLY A 117 3.10 -18.75 -9.76
C GLY A 117 4.25 -17.79 -10.05
N GLU A 118 3.99 -16.47 -10.13
CA GLU A 118 4.93 -15.51 -10.78
C GLU A 118 5.94 -14.83 -9.83
N MET A 119 5.75 -14.92 -8.51
CA MET A 119 6.53 -14.13 -7.53
C MET A 119 8.06 -14.23 -7.61
N ALA A 120 8.59 -15.36 -8.05
CA ALA A 120 10.03 -15.59 -8.10
C ALA A 120 10.77 -14.61 -9.05
N ASP A 121 10.08 -14.11 -10.08
CA ASP A 121 10.64 -13.27 -11.14
C ASP A 121 10.33 -11.76 -10.94
N LEU A 122 9.56 -11.38 -9.91
CA LEU A 122 9.17 -9.99 -9.61
C LEU A 122 10.33 -9.17 -9.00
N ASN A 123 11.19 -8.60 -9.85
CA ASN A 123 12.21 -7.63 -9.44
C ASN A 123 11.63 -6.21 -9.24
N ILE A 124 10.93 -5.99 -8.13
CA ILE A 124 10.25 -4.71 -7.82
C ILE A 124 10.68 -4.09 -6.46
N ALA A 125 11.78 -4.56 -5.88
CA ALA A 125 12.30 -4.06 -4.61
C ALA A 125 12.55 -2.52 -4.63
N GLY A 126 12.19 -1.85 -3.54
CA GLY A 126 12.27 -0.40 -3.40
C GLY A 126 11.19 0.41 -4.15
N LYS A 127 10.37 -0.21 -5.01
CA LYS A 127 9.19 0.43 -5.61
C LYS A 127 8.18 0.79 -4.53
N LYS A 128 7.47 1.90 -4.67
CA LYS A 128 6.42 2.31 -3.73
C LYS A 128 5.12 1.62 -4.09
N VAL A 129 4.42 1.07 -3.10
CA VAL A 129 3.17 0.33 -3.30
C VAL A 129 2.17 0.73 -2.24
N ALA A 130 0.93 0.99 -2.65
CA ALA A 130 -0.20 1.17 -1.76
C ALA A 130 -1.28 0.13 -2.07
N VAL A 131 -1.92 -0.42 -1.04
CA VAL A 131 -2.94 -1.47 -1.19
C VAL A 131 -4.33 -0.87 -0.98
N PHE A 132 -5.30 -1.24 -1.82
CA PHE A 132 -6.72 -1.07 -1.52
C PHE A 132 -7.46 -2.41 -1.54
N GLY A 133 -8.58 -2.47 -0.83
CA GLY A 133 -9.29 -3.71 -0.54
C GLY A 133 -10.79 -3.54 -0.48
N LEU A 134 -11.53 -4.51 -1.01
CA LEU A 134 -12.99 -4.60 -0.88
C LEU A 134 -13.38 -5.85 -0.08
N GLY A 135 -14.37 -5.70 0.79
CA GLY A 135 -15.02 -6.80 1.50
C GLY A 135 -16.38 -6.38 2.04
N ASP A 136 -17.18 -7.34 2.48
CA ASP A 136 -18.44 -7.12 3.20
C ASP A 136 -18.18 -7.26 4.70
N SER A 137 -18.14 -6.13 5.42
CA SER A 137 -17.80 -6.09 6.84
C SER A 137 -18.89 -6.70 7.74
N VAL A 138 -20.15 -6.68 7.30
CA VAL A 138 -21.30 -7.15 8.09
C VAL A 138 -21.52 -8.65 7.94
N SER A 139 -21.40 -9.21 6.72
CA SER A 139 -21.53 -10.66 6.50
C SER A 139 -20.28 -11.44 6.91
N TYR A 140 -19.10 -10.80 6.86
CA TYR A 140 -17.79 -11.44 7.01
C TYR A 140 -16.88 -10.72 8.04
N SER A 141 -17.46 -10.31 9.17
CA SER A 141 -16.78 -9.51 10.21
C SER A 141 -15.50 -10.14 10.77
N GLU A 142 -15.37 -11.47 10.80
CA GLU A 142 -14.18 -12.20 11.27
C GLU A 142 -13.03 -12.27 10.23
N ASN A 143 -13.26 -11.86 8.98
CA ASN A 143 -12.33 -12.00 7.85
C ASN A 143 -12.36 -10.77 6.92
N TYR A 144 -12.63 -9.58 7.46
CA TYR A 144 -12.95 -8.40 6.64
C TYR A 144 -11.76 -7.98 5.76
N ALA A 145 -11.93 -8.08 4.44
CA ALA A 145 -10.91 -7.81 3.42
C ALA A 145 -9.56 -8.55 3.61
N ASP A 146 -9.60 -9.80 4.10
CA ASP A 146 -8.41 -10.61 4.38
C ASP A 146 -7.41 -10.70 3.21
N ALA A 147 -7.90 -10.79 1.96
CA ALA A 147 -7.05 -10.89 0.77
C ALA A 147 -6.16 -9.66 0.55
N SER A 148 -6.55 -8.49 1.07
CA SER A 148 -5.77 -7.24 1.00
C SER A 148 -4.61 -7.24 2.01
N GLY A 149 -4.76 -7.95 3.13
CA GLY A 149 -3.66 -8.22 4.07
C GLY A 149 -2.63 -9.18 3.47
N GLU A 150 -3.08 -10.17 2.71
CA GLU A 150 -2.22 -11.05 1.92
C GLU A 150 -1.48 -10.28 0.82
N LEU A 151 -2.20 -9.47 0.03
CA LEU A 151 -1.63 -8.60 -1.01
C LEU A 151 -0.55 -7.65 -0.46
N TYR A 152 -0.71 -7.15 0.77
CA TYR A 152 0.32 -6.37 1.44
C TYR A 152 1.58 -7.18 1.75
N ASP A 153 1.43 -8.35 2.38
CA ASP A 153 2.56 -9.24 2.72
C ASP A 153 3.37 -9.63 1.48
N VAL A 154 2.69 -9.87 0.35
CA VAL A 154 3.28 -10.13 -0.97
C VAL A 154 4.27 -9.02 -1.34
N PHE A 155 3.81 -7.78 -1.48
CA PHE A 155 4.68 -6.69 -1.95
C PHE A 155 5.75 -6.29 -0.91
N GLU A 156 5.48 -6.42 0.40
CA GLU A 156 6.51 -6.25 1.43
C GLU A 156 7.59 -7.35 1.37
N SER A 157 7.22 -8.59 1.05
CA SER A 157 8.17 -9.70 0.84
C SER A 157 9.06 -9.47 -0.40
N LEU A 158 8.50 -8.84 -1.44
CA LEU A 158 9.23 -8.38 -2.63
C LEU A 158 10.06 -7.11 -2.39
N GLY A 159 10.10 -6.63 -1.14
CA GLY A 159 10.94 -5.51 -0.71
C GLY A 159 10.44 -4.14 -1.14
N CYS A 160 9.15 -4.00 -1.45
CA CYS A 160 8.53 -2.72 -1.78
C CYS A 160 8.44 -1.80 -0.55
N SER A 161 8.40 -0.50 -0.81
CA SER A 161 8.11 0.53 0.19
C SER A 161 6.60 0.69 0.29
N MET A 162 5.99 -0.01 1.24
CA MET A 162 4.54 0.01 1.46
C MET A 162 4.08 1.34 2.07
N LEU A 163 2.95 1.88 1.58
CA LEU A 163 2.37 3.19 1.96
C LEU A 163 0.83 3.10 2.10
N GLY A 164 0.22 4.10 2.76
CA GLY A 164 -1.23 4.29 2.78
C GLY A 164 -1.99 3.58 3.91
N ALA A 165 -1.41 3.46 5.10
CA ALA A 165 -2.03 2.78 6.24
C ALA A 165 -3.17 3.61 6.89
N THR A 166 -4.42 3.15 6.75
CA THR A 166 -5.64 3.85 7.21
C THR A 166 -6.07 3.47 8.64
N SER A 167 -6.97 4.25 9.25
CA SER A 167 -7.52 3.88 10.57
C SER A 167 -8.55 2.74 10.44
N THR A 168 -8.66 1.95 11.50
CA THR A 168 -9.74 0.96 11.66
C THR A 168 -11.08 1.59 12.10
N ASP A 169 -11.08 2.88 12.45
CA ASP A 169 -12.28 3.64 12.84
C ASP A 169 -13.34 3.70 11.73
N GLY A 170 -14.61 3.51 12.10
CA GLY A 170 -15.75 3.63 11.18
C GLY A 170 -16.09 2.36 10.38
N TYR A 171 -15.39 1.24 10.63
CA TYR A 171 -15.67 -0.07 10.03
C TYR A 171 -16.26 -1.04 11.07
N LEU A 172 -17.28 -1.81 10.70
CA LEU A 172 -17.92 -2.79 11.57
C LEU A 172 -17.33 -4.19 11.34
N HIS A 173 -16.22 -4.50 12.01
CA HIS A 173 -15.52 -5.79 11.87
C HIS A 173 -15.06 -6.31 13.24
N GLU A 174 -14.76 -7.61 13.32
CA GLU A 174 -14.24 -8.29 14.51
C GLU A 174 -12.79 -8.73 14.31
N ALA A 175 -12.41 -9.14 13.10
CA ALA A 175 -11.03 -9.45 12.72
C ALA A 175 -10.77 -9.20 11.22
N SER A 176 -9.50 -8.99 10.88
CA SER A 176 -9.03 -8.79 9.51
C SER A 176 -7.52 -9.03 9.42
N LYS A 177 -7.08 -9.80 8.43
CA LYS A 177 -5.65 -9.94 8.10
C LYS A 177 -5.03 -8.66 7.55
N ALA A 178 -5.81 -7.64 7.20
CA ALA A 178 -5.28 -6.34 6.78
C ALA A 178 -4.77 -5.48 7.96
N ILE A 179 -4.98 -5.89 9.21
CA ILE A 179 -4.55 -5.09 10.38
C ILE A 179 -3.03 -5.21 10.62
N ARG A 180 -2.36 -4.07 10.80
CA ARG A 180 -0.96 -3.94 11.20
C ARG A 180 -0.88 -2.96 12.38
N GLY A 181 -0.82 -3.49 13.60
CA GLY A 181 -0.89 -2.68 14.82
C GLY A 181 -2.32 -2.21 15.11
N ASP A 182 -2.54 -0.90 15.08
CA ASP A 182 -3.82 -0.21 15.31
C ASP A 182 -4.52 0.24 14.01
N LYS A 183 -3.94 -0.10 12.85
CA LYS A 183 -4.32 0.39 11.52
C LYS A 183 -4.57 -0.73 10.51
N PHE A 184 -5.30 -0.44 9.44
CA PHE A 184 -5.25 -1.25 8.23
C PHE A 184 -3.99 -0.93 7.43
N CYS A 185 -3.46 -1.94 6.74
CA CYS A 185 -2.25 -1.88 5.91
C CYS A 185 -2.43 -1.13 4.58
N GLY A 186 -3.65 -0.68 4.29
CA GLY A 186 -4.06 0.00 3.07
C GLY A 186 -5.42 0.69 3.26
N LEU A 187 -6.09 1.04 2.17
CA LEU A 187 -7.49 1.50 2.19
C LEU A 187 -8.45 0.32 2.09
N LEU A 188 -9.38 0.18 3.03
CA LEU A 188 -10.49 -0.78 2.90
C LEU A 188 -11.80 -0.07 2.54
N LEU A 189 -12.61 -0.74 1.72
CA LEU A 189 -13.91 -0.30 1.21
C LEU A 189 -14.95 -1.42 1.40
N ASP A 190 -16.23 -1.04 1.32
CA ASP A 190 -17.36 -1.96 1.53
C ASP A 190 -18.57 -1.45 0.73
N GLU A 191 -18.64 -1.87 -0.54
CA GLU A 191 -19.74 -1.54 -1.47
C GLU A 191 -21.04 -2.32 -1.19
N VAL A 192 -21.14 -3.04 -0.06
CA VAL A 192 -22.35 -3.75 0.37
C VAL A 192 -23.04 -3.02 1.51
N ASN A 193 -22.27 -2.40 2.42
CA ASN A 193 -22.76 -1.79 3.66
C ASN A 193 -22.39 -0.31 3.84
N GLN A 194 -21.43 0.22 3.07
CA GLN A 194 -20.85 1.55 3.24
C GLN A 194 -20.48 2.25 1.91
N GLU A 195 -21.20 1.95 0.82
CA GLU A 195 -21.00 2.54 -0.53
C GLU A 195 -20.89 4.08 -0.50
N GLU A 196 -21.66 4.73 0.38
CA GLU A 196 -21.72 6.18 0.49
C GLU A 196 -20.44 6.81 1.07
N LEU A 197 -19.58 6.00 1.70
CA LEU A 197 -18.31 6.44 2.26
C LEU A 197 -17.13 6.28 1.30
N THR A 198 -17.27 5.50 0.21
CA THR A 198 -16.15 5.15 -0.67
C THR A 198 -15.50 6.38 -1.32
N GLY A 199 -16.29 7.32 -1.84
CA GLY A 199 -15.76 8.56 -2.44
C GLY A 199 -14.97 9.44 -1.45
N GLU A 200 -15.43 9.56 -0.20
CA GLU A 200 -14.70 10.31 0.83
C GLU A 200 -13.44 9.56 1.32
N ARG A 201 -13.53 8.23 1.47
CA ARG A 201 -12.41 7.38 1.86
C ARG A 201 -11.28 7.39 0.83
N VAL A 202 -11.59 7.18 -0.45
CA VAL A 202 -10.62 7.26 -1.56
C VAL A 202 -9.96 8.64 -1.58
N LYS A 203 -10.75 9.71 -1.51
CA LYS A 203 -10.24 11.09 -1.52
C LYS A 203 -9.24 11.37 -0.40
N ASN A 204 -9.61 11.04 0.83
CA ASN A 204 -8.75 11.24 1.99
C ASN A 204 -7.48 10.36 1.92
N TRP A 205 -7.58 9.16 1.35
CA TRP A 205 -6.45 8.24 1.17
C TRP A 205 -5.47 8.67 0.08
N VAL A 206 -5.95 9.10 -1.09
CA VAL A 206 -5.10 9.64 -2.17
C VAL A 206 -4.34 10.87 -1.70
N ALA A 207 -5.00 11.78 -0.97
CA ALA A 207 -4.35 12.92 -0.33
C ALA A 207 -3.28 12.50 0.69
N ALA A 208 -3.53 11.46 1.49
CA ALA A 208 -2.55 10.90 2.42
C ALA A 208 -1.34 10.28 1.71
N LEU A 209 -1.56 9.47 0.66
CA LEU A 209 -0.50 8.87 -0.16
C LEU A 209 0.42 9.91 -0.80
N ILE A 210 -0.14 11.03 -1.28
CA ILE A 210 0.64 12.14 -1.82
C ILE A 210 1.48 12.79 -0.70
N GLY A 211 0.92 12.95 0.51
CA GLY A 211 1.62 13.47 1.69
C GLY A 211 2.72 12.54 2.24
N GLU A 212 2.50 11.23 2.21
CA GLU A 212 3.50 10.18 2.48
C GLU A 212 4.58 10.10 1.38
N GLY A 213 4.35 10.78 0.25
CA GLY A 213 5.33 10.95 -0.81
C GLY A 213 5.32 9.83 -1.85
N LEU A 214 4.17 9.18 -2.11
CA LEU A 214 3.99 8.26 -3.25
C LEU A 214 4.54 8.88 -4.54
N LEU A 215 4.20 10.15 -4.79
CA LEU A 215 4.60 10.93 -5.99
C LEU A 215 6.00 11.58 -5.90
N SER A 216 6.81 11.25 -4.89
CA SER A 216 8.22 11.64 -4.91
C SER A 216 9.05 10.59 -5.64
N GLY A 217 9.90 11.02 -6.58
CA GLY A 217 10.82 10.11 -7.28
C GLY A 217 11.72 9.30 -6.32
N ALA A 218 12.26 8.18 -6.81
CA ALA A 218 12.97 7.17 -6.01
C ALA A 218 14.31 7.66 -5.39
N GLY A 219 14.20 8.51 -4.37
CA GLY A 219 15.32 9.05 -3.60
C GLY A 219 15.82 8.09 -2.54
N THR A 220 17.04 7.59 -2.73
CA THR A 220 17.95 6.91 -1.77
C THR A 220 17.47 6.80 -0.32
N ALA A 221 17.36 5.56 0.18
CA ALA A 221 16.97 5.25 1.56
C ALA A 221 17.71 6.10 2.61
N ALA A 222 16.94 6.78 3.47
CA ALA A 222 17.47 7.44 4.65
C ALA A 222 17.79 6.40 5.76
N PRO A 223 18.85 6.59 6.56
CA PRO A 223 19.27 5.60 7.55
C PRO A 223 18.27 5.52 8.72
N ALA A 224 18.08 4.31 9.25
CA ALA A 224 17.18 4.05 10.37
C ALA A 224 17.58 4.86 11.62
N VAL A 225 16.64 5.65 12.14
CA VAL A 225 16.80 6.39 13.40
C VAL A 225 16.59 5.43 14.57
N SER A 226 17.68 4.95 15.16
CA SER A 226 17.64 4.05 16.31
C SER A 226 17.12 4.75 17.56
N VAL A 227 15.83 4.61 17.87
CA VAL A 227 15.26 5.01 19.16
C VAL A 227 15.62 3.94 20.20
N GLN A 228 16.42 4.32 21.20
CA GLN A 228 16.80 3.42 22.28
C GLN A 228 15.61 3.16 23.21
N SER A 229 15.30 1.89 23.46
CA SER A 229 14.30 1.50 24.45
C SER A 229 14.83 1.74 25.88
N PRO A 230 14.06 2.35 26.80
CA PRO A 230 14.50 2.61 28.17
C PRO A 230 14.60 1.33 29.01
N ALA A 231 15.58 1.29 29.91
CA ALA A 231 15.91 0.12 30.73
C ALA A 231 14.85 -0.20 31.81
N PRO A 232 14.72 -1.48 32.25
CA PRO A 232 13.69 -1.92 33.19
C PRO A 232 13.97 -1.53 34.65
N VAL A 233 12.90 -1.48 35.45
CA VAL A 233 12.92 -1.24 36.91
C VAL A 233 12.62 -2.57 37.64
N PRO A 234 13.30 -2.91 38.76
CA PRO A 234 13.32 -4.28 39.33
C PRO A 234 12.12 -4.67 40.22
N GLN A 235 12.12 -5.94 40.66
CA GLN A 235 11.00 -6.72 41.19
C GLN A 235 10.76 -6.62 42.71
N ASN A 236 9.49 -6.71 43.12
CA ASN A 236 8.85 -7.65 44.10
C ASN A 236 7.40 -7.15 44.38
N ILE A 237 6.45 -7.85 45.03
CA ILE A 237 6.46 -8.75 46.20
C ILE A 237 5.38 -9.85 46.05
N GLU A 238 5.52 -10.92 46.82
CA GLU A 238 4.56 -12.02 47.05
C GLU A 238 3.22 -11.56 47.70
N THR A 239 2.13 -12.34 47.78
CA THR A 239 1.85 -13.76 47.42
C THR A 239 0.57 -13.80 46.52
N GLU A 240 -0.36 -14.76 46.45
CA GLU A 240 -0.67 -16.03 47.14
C GLU A 240 -1.38 -17.02 46.17
N VAL A 241 -1.56 -18.29 46.56
CA VAL A 241 -2.17 -19.33 45.69
C VAL A 241 -3.52 -19.81 46.25
N SER A 242 -4.59 -19.60 45.49
CA SER A 242 -5.90 -20.25 45.70
C SER A 242 -6.15 -21.26 44.58
N VAL A 243 -6.20 -22.55 44.93
CA VAL A 243 -6.49 -23.63 43.98
C VAL A 243 -7.99 -23.68 43.69
N VAL A 244 -8.36 -23.77 42.41
CA VAL A 244 -9.69 -24.19 41.95
C VAL A 244 -9.50 -25.21 40.84
N GLU A 245 -10.33 -26.26 40.82
CA GLU A 245 -10.10 -27.44 39.99
C GLU A 245 -10.40 -27.17 38.49
N PRO A 246 -9.58 -27.66 37.55
CA PRO A 246 -9.85 -27.48 36.12
C PRO A 246 -11.01 -28.37 35.66
N VAL A 247 -12.10 -27.75 35.24
CA VAL A 247 -13.13 -28.43 34.42
C VAL A 247 -12.49 -28.81 33.09
N ALA A 248 -12.72 -30.05 32.64
CA ALA A 248 -12.07 -30.60 31.46
C ALA A 248 -12.48 -29.87 30.16
N VAL A 249 -11.61 -28.98 29.68
CA VAL A 249 -11.66 -28.51 28.29
C VAL A 249 -11.13 -29.63 27.40
N THR A 250 -11.94 -30.08 26.45
CA THR A 250 -11.52 -31.03 25.42
C THR A 250 -10.38 -30.44 24.61
N GLN A 251 -9.30 -31.21 24.42
CA GLN A 251 -8.20 -30.80 23.54
C GLN A 251 -8.76 -30.59 22.12
N ALA A 252 -8.61 -29.37 21.60
CA ALA A 252 -8.55 -29.19 20.17
C ALA A 252 -7.22 -29.78 19.68
N GLU A 253 -7.27 -30.65 18.68
CA GLU A 253 -6.06 -31.21 18.08
C GLU A 253 -5.38 -30.11 17.27
N GLU A 254 -4.17 -29.68 17.68
CA GLU A 254 -3.30 -28.87 16.82
C GLU A 254 -2.92 -29.73 15.61
N GLN A 255 -3.59 -29.49 14.48
CA GLN A 255 -3.16 -30.01 13.20
C GLN A 255 -1.81 -29.37 12.83
N GLU A 256 -0.87 -30.15 12.29
CA GLU A 256 0.40 -29.61 11.81
C GLU A 256 0.16 -28.63 10.66
N GLU A 257 0.20 -27.33 10.96
CA GLU A 257 0.29 -26.28 9.95
C GLU A 257 1.64 -26.40 9.22
N GLY A 258 1.65 -27.18 8.14
CA GLY A 258 2.70 -27.09 7.12
C GLY A 258 2.59 -25.74 6.41
N PHE A 259 3.72 -25.23 5.91
CA PHE A 259 3.79 -23.99 5.15
C PHE A 259 4.55 -24.22 3.83
N LEU A 260 4.06 -23.59 2.76
CA LEU A 260 4.72 -23.50 1.47
C LEU A 260 5.57 -22.23 1.42
N GLY A 261 6.89 -22.39 1.24
CA GLY A 261 7.85 -21.28 1.21
C GLY A 261 8.20 -20.84 -0.22
N HIS A 262 7.79 -19.63 -0.58
CA HIS A 262 8.10 -18.97 -1.84
C HIS A 262 9.34 -18.06 -1.67
N TYR A 263 10.51 -18.54 -2.10
CA TYR A 263 11.79 -17.82 -1.96
C TYR A 263 12.07 -16.89 -3.14
N ASN A 264 12.30 -15.60 -2.85
CA ASN A 264 12.80 -14.63 -3.81
C ASN A 264 14.32 -14.40 -3.59
N SER A 265 15.12 -14.87 -4.55
CA SER A 265 16.58 -14.81 -4.49
C SER A 265 17.19 -13.42 -4.75
N LEU A 266 16.39 -12.43 -5.14
CA LEU A 266 16.80 -11.03 -5.34
C LEU A 266 16.66 -10.21 -4.05
N THR A 267 15.69 -10.56 -3.20
CA THR A 267 15.41 -9.88 -1.92
C THR A 267 15.95 -10.62 -0.69
N ASP A 268 16.42 -11.86 -0.87
CA ASP A 268 16.83 -12.78 0.21
C ASP A 268 15.72 -12.97 1.27
N LYS A 269 14.49 -13.17 0.78
CA LYS A 269 13.29 -13.39 1.58
C LYS A 269 12.49 -14.60 1.10
N THR A 270 11.82 -15.25 2.04
CA THR A 270 10.84 -16.31 1.80
C THR A 270 9.49 -15.89 2.35
N TRP A 271 8.47 -15.84 1.49
CA TRP A 271 7.07 -15.73 1.92
C TRP A 271 6.54 -17.14 2.23
N TRP A 272 6.02 -17.35 3.43
CA TRP A 272 5.44 -18.60 3.88
C TRP A 272 3.93 -18.45 3.93
N VAL A 273 3.24 -19.22 3.08
CA VAL A 273 1.78 -19.38 3.13
C VAL A 273 1.49 -20.71 3.80
N GLY A 274 0.59 -20.74 4.78
CA GLY A 274 0.14 -22.01 5.35
C GLY A 274 -0.42 -22.93 4.26
N ASN A 275 -0.31 -24.25 4.43
CA ASN A 275 -1.06 -25.21 3.62
C ASN A 275 -2.58 -25.07 3.85
N ASN A 276 -2.96 -24.45 4.97
CA ASN A 276 -4.30 -23.96 5.28
C ASN A 276 -4.49 -22.46 4.96
N GLY A 277 -3.47 -21.78 4.42
CA GLY A 277 -3.30 -20.34 4.18
C GLY A 277 -3.91 -19.32 5.15
N ARG A 278 -4.37 -19.75 6.34
CA ARG A 278 -4.95 -18.90 7.40
C ARG A 278 -3.88 -18.03 8.04
N SER A 279 -2.63 -18.45 7.95
CA SER A 279 -1.47 -17.63 8.29
C SER A 279 -0.53 -17.47 7.10
N SER A 280 -0.14 -16.21 6.88
CA SER A 280 1.00 -15.78 6.07
C SER A 280 2.08 -15.24 7.01
N PHE A 281 3.36 -15.43 6.66
CA PHE A 281 4.47 -14.69 7.28
C PHE A 281 5.67 -14.62 6.33
N VAL A 282 6.64 -13.74 6.63
CA VAL A 282 7.86 -13.57 5.83
C VAL A 282 9.08 -13.83 6.70
N THR A 283 10.05 -14.58 6.18
CA THR A 283 11.40 -14.72 6.78
C THR A 283 12.46 -14.20 5.82
N ASN A 284 13.64 -13.88 6.36
CA ASN A 284 14.84 -13.67 5.54
C ASN A 284 15.50 -15.03 5.26
N GLY A 285 16.27 -15.12 4.18
CA GLY A 285 16.93 -16.35 3.73
C GLY A 285 16.01 -17.32 2.96
N PRO A 286 16.61 -18.31 2.26
CA PRO A 286 15.88 -19.41 1.64
C PRO A 286 15.30 -20.39 2.67
N PRO A 287 14.26 -21.16 2.33
CA PRO A 287 13.73 -22.21 3.20
C PRO A 287 14.79 -23.30 3.41
N GLU A 288 15.19 -23.54 4.66
CA GLU A 288 16.11 -24.63 4.97
C GLU A 288 15.46 -25.99 4.65
N MET A 289 16.13 -26.78 3.80
CA MET A 289 15.62 -28.00 3.13
C MET A 289 15.09 -29.12 4.04
N HIS A 290 15.19 -28.99 5.37
CA HIS A 290 14.59 -29.90 6.35
C HIS A 290 14.09 -29.18 7.62
N SER A 291 13.13 -28.27 7.47
CA SER A 291 12.23 -27.95 8.59
C SER A 291 10.78 -27.72 8.14
N THR A 292 9.87 -28.57 8.62
CA THR A 292 8.48 -28.14 8.86
C THR A 292 8.54 -27.17 10.03
N LEU A 293 8.36 -25.87 9.75
CA LEU A 293 8.35 -24.81 10.75
C LEU A 293 7.06 -24.85 11.60
N THR A 294 6.98 -25.86 12.47
CA THR A 294 6.04 -25.86 13.59
C THR A 294 6.27 -24.61 14.44
N LYS A 295 5.18 -24.01 14.95
CA LYS A 295 5.17 -22.77 15.75
C LYS A 295 5.86 -22.93 17.12
N THR A 296 7.18 -23.14 17.10
CA THR A 296 8.04 -22.99 18.28
C THR A 296 8.08 -21.52 18.64
N ASN A 297 7.30 -21.18 19.67
CA ASN A 297 7.03 -19.82 20.15
C ASN A 297 8.31 -19.16 20.72
N THR A 298 9.19 -18.77 19.81
CA THR A 298 10.55 -18.29 20.09
C THR A 298 10.48 -16.83 20.47
N ARG A 299 10.04 -16.60 21.70
CA ARG A 299 9.96 -15.29 22.36
C ARG A 299 11.36 -14.66 22.45
N ILE A 300 11.73 -13.89 21.44
CA ILE A 300 13.01 -13.18 21.38
C ILE A 300 13.13 -12.32 22.64
N SER A 301 14.03 -12.74 23.50
CA SER A 301 14.49 -12.02 24.69
C SER A 301 15.81 -11.32 24.31
N PRO A 302 16.12 -10.17 24.93
CA PRO A 302 16.96 -9.13 24.31
C PRO A 302 18.45 -9.47 24.22
#